data_AF-A0A4R1WG26-F1
#
_entry.id   AF-A0A4R1WG26-F1
#
_cell.length_a   1.000
_cell.length_b   1.000
_cell.length_c   1.000
_cell.angle_alpha   90.00
_cell.angle_beta   90.00
_cell.angle_gamma   90.00
#
_symmetry.space_group_name_H-M   'P 1'
#
loop_
_entity.id
_entity.type
_entity.pdbx_description
1 polymer ?
#
loop_
_entity_poly.entity_id
_entity_poly.type
_entity_poly.pdbx_seq_one_letter_code
_entity_poly.pdbx_strand_id
1 'polypeptide(L)'
;MSTSENLWVPSACTLPTVEQPLRVAEFDQLFARSVQSVRRVDPATLDLTIASTAEAETRDLARREIACCSFFTFDFLPADDALVLRIGVPVSATYTAVVDAVEARALTAQSGGQQSGGQRAGGQRAGGQRAGGQRM
;
A
#
# COMPACT_ATOMS: atom_id res chain seq x y z
N MET A 1 29.86 13.82 7.01
CA MET A 1 29.63 13.63 5.57
C MET A 1 28.83 12.34 5.42
N SER A 2 27.50 12.43 5.36
CA SER A 2 26.62 11.27 5.25
C SER A 2 26.34 10.99 3.78
N THR A 3 26.80 9.85 3.31
CA THR A 3 26.71 9.37 1.93
C THR A 3 25.38 8.67 1.67
N SER A 4 24.54 9.31 0.85
CA SER A 4 23.77 8.71 -0.24
C SER A 4 22.76 7.60 0.06
N GLU A 5 21.72 7.91 0.84
CA GLU A 5 20.47 7.12 0.93
C GLU A 5 19.49 7.39 -0.24
N ASN A 6 19.99 7.43 -1.49
CA ASN A 6 19.14 7.76 -2.66
C ASN A 6 19.29 6.80 -3.85
N LEU A 7 19.70 5.55 -3.61
CA LEU A 7 20.08 4.53 -4.62
C LEU A 7 18.94 4.04 -5.53
N TRP A 8 17.79 4.70 -5.53
CA TRP A 8 16.58 4.16 -6.13
C TRP A 8 15.77 5.14 -6.96
N VAL A 9 16.02 6.44 -6.80
CA VAL A 9 15.29 7.44 -7.56
C VAL A 9 15.92 7.48 -8.95
N PRO A 10 15.23 7.00 -10.01
CA PRO A 10 15.80 7.04 -11.34
C PRO A 10 16.08 8.49 -11.71
N SER A 11 17.10 8.75 -12.52
CA SER A 11 17.43 10.09 -13.05
C SER A 11 16.28 10.76 -13.81
N ALA A 12 15.20 10.02 -14.10
CA ALA A 12 13.95 10.49 -14.68
C ALA A 12 12.98 11.13 -13.66
N CYS A 13 13.24 11.04 -12.36
CA CYS A 13 12.47 11.77 -11.35
C CYS A 13 12.96 13.21 -11.32
N THR A 14 12.22 14.12 -11.95
CA THR A 14 12.55 15.55 -11.98
C THR A 14 12.07 16.27 -10.72
N LEU A 15 11.49 15.55 -9.76
CA LEU A 15 11.07 16.12 -8.48
C LEU A 15 12.32 16.56 -7.69
N PRO A 16 12.40 17.83 -7.25
CA PRO A 16 13.48 18.29 -6.39
C PRO A 16 13.68 17.36 -5.19
N THR A 17 14.93 17.02 -4.87
CA THR A 17 15.29 16.03 -3.84
C THR A 17 14.71 16.34 -2.45
N VAL A 18 14.36 17.60 -2.18
CA VAL A 18 13.70 18.06 -0.95
C VAL A 18 12.21 17.71 -0.87
N GLU A 19 11.54 17.49 -1.99
CA GLU A 19 10.10 17.17 -2.07
C GLU A 19 9.85 15.66 -2.17
N GLN A 20 10.87 14.87 -2.50
CA GLN A 20 10.81 13.41 -2.58
C GLN A 20 10.38 12.74 -1.25
N PRO A 21 10.91 13.12 -0.06
CA PRO A 21 10.49 12.52 1.21
C PRO A 21 9.03 12.84 1.57
N LEU A 22 8.55 14.02 1.19
CA LEU A 22 7.19 14.46 1.48
C LEU A 22 6.17 13.70 0.64
N ARG A 23 6.43 13.52 -0.66
CA ARG A 23 5.57 12.73 -1.55
C ARG A 23 5.52 11.25 -1.14
N VAL A 24 6.65 10.72 -0.67
CA VAL A 24 6.74 9.40 -0.05
C VAL A 24 5.80 9.30 1.17
N ALA A 25 5.83 10.28 2.08
CA ALA A 25 4.98 10.26 3.25
C ALA A 25 3.47 10.39 2.92
N GLU A 26 3.11 11.14 1.87
CA GLU A 26 1.72 11.21 1.38
C GLU A 26 1.25 9.84 0.86
N PHE A 27 2.07 9.14 0.08
CA PHE A 27 1.78 7.78 -0.36
C PHE A 27 1.68 6.80 0.81
N ASP A 28 2.62 6.85 1.77
CA ASP A 28 2.59 5.96 2.94
C ASP A 28 1.34 6.16 3.78
N GLN A 29 0.87 7.42 3.95
CA GLN A 29 -0.39 7.71 4.62
C GLN A 29 -1.61 7.22 3.84
N LEU A 30 -1.66 7.43 2.53
CA LEU A 30 -2.73 6.90 1.68
C LEU A 30 -2.77 5.37 1.77
N PHE A 31 -1.60 4.72 1.69
CA PHE A 31 -1.50 3.26 1.77
C PHE A 31 -1.99 2.73 3.11
N ALA A 32 -1.60 3.35 4.22
CA ALA A 32 -2.01 2.92 5.56
C ALA A 32 -3.52 3.05 5.80
N ARG A 33 -4.16 4.06 5.19
CA ARG A 33 -5.59 4.34 5.40
C ARG A 33 -6.50 3.57 4.45
N SER A 34 -6.06 3.36 3.22
CA SER A 34 -6.99 3.12 2.11
C SER A 34 -6.68 1.87 1.30
N VAL A 35 -5.46 1.33 1.36
CA VAL A 35 -5.14 0.08 0.65
C VAL A 35 -5.70 -1.12 1.42
N GLN A 36 -6.48 -1.93 0.72
CA GLN A 36 -7.15 -3.13 1.22
C GLN A 36 -6.47 -4.42 0.75
N SER A 37 -5.82 -4.37 -0.43
CA SER A 37 -5.07 -5.49 -0.97
C SER A 37 -3.92 -5.00 -1.86
N VAL A 38 -2.82 -5.75 -1.87
CA VAL A 38 -1.67 -5.56 -2.76
C VAL A 38 -1.47 -6.83 -3.56
N ARG A 39 -1.36 -6.69 -4.88
CA ARG A 39 -1.13 -7.81 -5.79
C ARG A 39 -0.10 -7.45 -6.84
N ARG A 40 1.04 -8.12 -6.82
CA ARG A 40 2.01 -8.09 -7.92
C ARG A 40 1.44 -8.83 -9.13
N VAL A 41 1.30 -8.13 -10.26
CA VAL A 41 0.83 -8.73 -11.52
C VAL A 41 1.99 -9.34 -12.28
N ASP A 42 3.09 -8.60 -12.38
CA ASP A 42 4.36 -9.00 -12.99
C ASP A 42 5.52 -8.15 -12.42
N PRO A 43 6.79 -8.37 -12.81
CA PRO A 43 7.92 -7.61 -12.26
C PRO A 43 7.83 -6.09 -12.43
N ALA A 44 7.11 -5.58 -13.42
CA ALA A 44 6.96 -4.15 -13.71
C ALA A 44 5.55 -3.60 -13.43
N THR A 45 4.63 -4.43 -12.92
CA THR A 45 3.23 -4.05 -12.70
C THR A 45 2.70 -4.48 -11.33
N LEU A 46 2.06 -3.54 -10.63
CA LEU A 46 1.47 -3.72 -9.31
C LEU A 46 0.01 -3.24 -9.30
N ASP A 47 -0.89 -4.07 -8.77
CA ASP A 47 -2.27 -3.69 -8.50
C ASP A 47 -2.46 -3.42 -7.00
N LEU A 48 -3.00 -2.25 -6.67
CA LEU A 48 -3.43 -1.87 -5.33
C LEU A 48 -4.96 -1.78 -5.32
N THR A 49 -5.61 -2.54 -4.45
CA THR A 49 -7.05 -2.37 -4.20
C THR A 49 -7.21 -1.31 -3.12
N ILE A 50 -7.93 -0.24 -3.44
CA ILE A 50 -8.08 0.96 -2.61
C ILE A 50 -9.56 1.16 -2.29
N ALA A 51 -9.86 1.57 -1.06
CA ALA A 51 -11.22 1.94 -0.66
C ALA A 51 -11.79 3.03 -1.59
N SER A 52 -13.03 2.84 -2.05
CA SER A 52 -13.72 3.81 -2.92
C SER A 52 -13.79 5.22 -2.34
N THR A 53 -13.84 5.35 -1.01
CA THR A 53 -13.81 6.64 -0.30
C THR A 53 -12.53 7.45 -0.53
N ALA A 54 -11.44 6.79 -0.92
CA ALA A 54 -10.14 7.41 -1.20
C ALA A 54 -9.84 7.56 -2.70
N GLU A 55 -10.81 7.29 -3.58
CA GLU A 55 -10.60 7.37 -5.04
C GLU A 55 -10.12 8.75 -5.48
N ALA A 56 -10.78 9.82 -5.02
CA ALA A 56 -10.43 11.18 -5.44
C ALA A 56 -9.01 11.58 -5.01
N GLU A 57 -8.62 11.24 -3.77
CA GLU A 57 -7.27 11.46 -3.24
C GLU A 57 -6.23 10.66 -4.03
N THR A 58 -6.53 9.39 -4.32
CA THR A 58 -5.65 8.50 -5.08
C THR A 58 -5.42 9.03 -6.50
N ARG A 59 -6.48 9.44 -7.20
CA ARG A 59 -6.39 9.99 -8.56
C ARG A 59 -5.56 11.27 -8.59
N ASP A 60 -5.77 12.15 -7.63
CA ASP A 60 -5.01 13.40 -7.58
C ASP A 60 -3.52 13.15 -7.26
N LEU A 61 -3.22 12.23 -6.35
CA LEU A 61 -1.83 11.85 -6.03
C LEU A 61 -1.12 11.24 -7.26
N ALA A 62 -1.78 10.32 -7.97
CA ALA A 62 -1.25 9.75 -9.22
C ALA A 62 -1.01 10.82 -10.29
N ARG A 63 -1.93 11.78 -10.45
CA ARG A 63 -1.76 12.90 -11.39
C ARG A 63 -0.53 13.74 -11.08
N ARG A 64 -0.28 14.05 -9.80
CA ARG A 64 0.90 14.80 -9.37
C ARG A 64 2.19 14.00 -9.56
N GLU A 65 2.11 12.67 -9.45
CA GLU A 65 3.25 11.77 -9.62
C GLU A 65 3.66 11.64 -11.09
N ILE A 66 2.72 11.42 -12.01
CA ILE A 66 2.99 11.38 -13.46
C ILE A 66 3.65 12.66 -13.93
N ALA A 67 3.24 13.82 -13.38
CA ALA A 67 3.81 15.12 -13.74
C ALA A 67 5.30 15.26 -13.39
N CYS A 68 5.81 14.46 -12.44
CA CYS A 68 7.21 14.50 -11.98
C CYS A 68 8.02 13.26 -12.40
N CYS A 69 7.33 12.16 -12.68
CA CYS A 69 7.87 10.84 -12.98
C CYS A 69 7.08 10.22 -14.14
N SER A 70 7.24 10.77 -15.35
CA SER A 70 6.44 10.43 -16.53
C SER A 70 6.59 8.99 -17.04
N PHE A 71 7.49 8.20 -16.44
CA PHE A 71 7.66 6.78 -16.76
C PHE A 71 6.59 5.91 -16.08
N PHE A 72 5.93 6.40 -15.03
CA PHE A 72 4.82 5.67 -14.43
C PHE A 72 3.59 5.70 -15.34
N THR A 73 2.92 4.55 -15.37
CA THR A 73 1.56 4.41 -15.86
C THR A 73 0.65 4.14 -14.67
N PHE A 74 -0.49 4.82 -14.64
CA PHE A 74 -1.51 4.62 -13.61
C PHE A 74 -2.85 4.39 -14.29
N ASP A 75 -3.37 3.18 -14.17
CA ASP A 75 -4.70 2.81 -14.63
C ASP A 75 -5.64 2.63 -13.45
N PHE A 76 -6.87 3.13 -13.61
CA PHE A 76 -7.91 3.10 -12.59
C PHE A 76 -9.02 2.18 -13.06
N LEU A 77 -9.09 0.99 -12.47
CA LEU A 77 -10.06 -0.04 -12.81
C LEU A 77 -11.16 -0.06 -11.74
N PRO A 78 -12.44 0.05 -12.11
CA PRO A 78 -13.53 -0.05 -11.15
C PRO A 78 -13.56 -1.45 -10.53
N ALA A 79 -13.84 -1.52 -9.22
CA ALA A 79 -14.19 -2.72 -8.49
C ALA A 79 -15.44 -2.41 -7.64
N ASP A 80 -16.18 -3.42 -7.18
CA ASP A 80 -17.53 -3.24 -6.62
C ASP A 80 -17.63 -2.10 -5.58
N ASP A 81 -16.95 -2.23 -4.45
CA ASP A 81 -16.88 -1.21 -3.37
C ASP A 81 -15.49 -0.56 -3.26
N ALA A 82 -14.68 -0.70 -4.30
CA ALA A 82 -13.26 -0.34 -4.29
C ALA A 82 -12.77 0.15 -5.65
N LEU A 83 -11.54 0.60 -5.68
CA LEU A 83 -10.83 1.01 -6.89
C LEU A 83 -9.56 0.20 -6.99
N VAL A 84 -9.31 -0.42 -8.14
CA VAL A 84 -7.99 -1.00 -8.41
C VAL A 84 -7.14 0.06 -9.09
N LEU A 85 -6.10 0.53 -8.39
CA LEU A 85 -5.01 1.30 -8.95
C LEU A 85 -3.95 0.34 -9.48
N ARG A 86 -3.82 0.29 -10.80
CA ARG A 86 -2.72 -0.42 -11.47
C ARG A 86 -1.59 0.54 -11.73
N ILE A 87 -0.41 0.21 -11.21
CA ILE A 87 0.83 0.96 -11.38
C ILE A 87 1.74 0.14 -12.28
N GLY A 88 2.16 0.72 -13.40
CA GLY A 88 3.13 0.11 -14.31
C GLY A 88 4.33 1.00 -14.57
N VAL A 89 5.47 0.38 -14.88
CA VAL A 89 6.70 1.07 -15.29
C VAL A 89 7.30 0.38 -16.52
N PRO A 90 8.23 1.01 -17.25
CA PRO A 90 8.94 0.34 -18.34
C PRO A 90 9.73 -0.84 -17.79
N VAL A 91 9.75 -1.96 -18.52
CA VAL A 91 10.46 -3.18 -18.10
C VAL A 91 11.97 -2.94 -18.14
N SER A 92 12.56 -2.66 -16.97
CA SER A 92 14.00 -2.53 -16.78
C SER A 92 14.35 -2.89 -15.33
N ALA A 93 15.58 -3.34 -15.09
CA ALA A 93 16.02 -3.68 -13.73
C ALA A 93 15.89 -2.49 -12.76
N THR A 94 16.15 -1.26 -13.23
CA THR A 94 16.04 -0.03 -12.43
C THR A 94 14.60 0.31 -12.08
N TYR A 95 13.64 0.11 -12.99
CA TYR A 95 12.24 0.47 -12.75
C TYR A 95 11.47 -0.66 -12.06
N THR A 96 11.78 -1.93 -12.35
CA THR A 96 11.24 -3.09 -11.60
C THR A 96 11.58 -2.98 -10.14
N ALA A 97 12.81 -2.55 -9.84
CA ALA A 97 13.18 -2.06 -8.53
C ALA A 97 12.07 -1.16 -8.03
N VAL A 98 11.82 0.01 -8.61
CA VAL A 98 10.78 0.97 -8.15
C VAL A 98 9.46 0.35 -7.70
N VAL A 99 8.94 -0.62 -8.45
CA VAL A 99 7.72 -1.35 -8.11
C VAL A 99 7.88 -2.19 -6.82
N ASP A 100 9.01 -2.83 -6.58
CA ASP A 100 9.34 -3.55 -5.33
C ASP A 100 9.27 -2.66 -4.09
N ALA A 101 9.77 -1.43 -4.18
CA ALA A 101 9.73 -0.50 -3.05
C ALA A 101 8.30 -0.04 -2.75
N VAL A 102 7.50 0.21 -3.79
CA VAL A 102 6.07 0.57 -3.63
C VAL A 102 5.31 -0.58 -3.00
N GLU A 103 5.51 -1.81 -3.48
CA GLU A 103 4.90 -3.01 -2.92
C GLU A 103 5.26 -3.21 -1.43
N ALA A 104 6.55 -3.14 -1.08
CA ALA A 104 7.01 -3.33 0.30
C ALA A 104 6.39 -2.31 1.28
N ARG A 105 6.24 -1.05 0.85
CA ARG A 105 5.60 0.00 1.64
C ARG A 105 4.11 -0.24 1.82
N ALA A 106 3.40 -0.57 0.74
CA ALA A 106 1.98 -0.85 0.79
C ALA A 106 1.67 -2.07 1.67
N LEU A 107 2.49 -3.13 1.61
CA LEU A 107 2.36 -4.30 2.50
C LEU A 107 2.62 -3.95 3.96
N THR A 108 3.65 -3.14 4.24
CA THR A 108 3.97 -2.67 5.59
C THR A 108 2.83 -1.83 6.17
N ALA A 109 2.30 -0.90 5.39
CA ALA A 109 1.21 -0.01 5.77
C ALA A 109 -0.10 -0.77 6.04
N GLN A 110 -0.47 -1.71 5.17
CA GLN A 110 -1.64 -2.59 5.37
C GLN A 110 -1.52 -3.42 6.65
N SER A 111 -0.33 -3.97 6.91
CA SER A 111 -0.09 -4.79 8.10
C SER A 111 -0.27 -3.99 9.39
N GLY A 112 0.11 -2.71 9.41
CA GLY A 112 -0.10 -1.81 10.55
C GLY A 112 -1.56 -1.34 10.72
N GLY A 113 -2.27 -1.11 9.60
CA GLY A 113 -3.69 -0.76 9.60
C GLY A 113 -4.59 -1.93 10.04
N GLN A 114 -4.30 -3.14 9.57
CA GLN A 114 -5.05 -4.35 9.91
C GLN A 114 -4.89 -4.76 11.37
N GLN A 115 -3.73 -4.46 12.00
CA GLN A 115 -3.54 -4.63 13.45
C GLN A 115 -4.36 -3.63 14.28
N SER A 116 -4.63 -2.44 13.74
CA SER A 116 -5.43 -1.40 14.42
C SER A 116 -6.94 -1.59 14.25
N GLY A 117 -7.38 -2.14 13.11
CA GLY A 117 -8.79 -2.45 12.81
C GLY A 117 -9.24 -3.88 13.16
N GLY A 118 -8.30 -4.78 13.43
CA GLY A 118 -8.50 -6.23 13.53
C GLY A 118 -8.35 -6.81 14.94
N GLN A 119 -9.03 -6.25 15.94
CA GLN A 119 -9.30 -7.00 17.18
C GLN A 119 -10.78 -6.90 17.57
N ARG A 120 -11.65 -7.40 16.69
CA ARG A 120 -13.03 -7.83 17.02
C ARG A 120 -13.42 -9.06 16.19
N ALA A 121 -13.00 -10.23 16.63
CA ALA A 121 -13.71 -11.48 16.39
C ALA A 121 -13.31 -12.52 17.45
N GLY A 122 -14.28 -12.98 18.24
CA GLY A 122 -14.11 -14.14 19.14
C GLY A 122 -14.46 -13.89 20.61
N GLY A 123 -15.64 -13.35 20.91
CA GLY A 123 -16.18 -13.38 22.27
C GLY A 123 -16.50 -14.82 22.69
N GLN A 124 -15.75 -15.37 23.63
CA GLN A 124 -16.09 -16.63 24.30
C GLN A 124 -16.82 -16.30 25.60
N ARG A 125 -18.17 -16.29 25.54
CA ARG A 125 -19.02 -16.22 26.74
C ARG A 125 -19.22 -17.63 27.29
N ALA A 126 -18.77 -17.77 28.55
CA ALA A 126 -19.21 -18.62 29.64
C ALA A 126 -20.29 -19.69 29.39
N GLY A 127 -19.98 -20.91 29.81
CA GLY A 127 -20.95 -21.93 30.20
C GLY A 127 -20.35 -22.78 31.31
N GLY A 128 -20.49 -22.33 32.57
CA GLY A 128 -20.12 -23.11 33.73
C GLY A 128 -21.07 -24.30 33.92
N GLN A 129 -20.53 -25.45 34.35
CA GLN A 129 -21.34 -26.47 34.97
C GLN A 129 -20.65 -26.96 36.25
N ARG A 130 -21.38 -26.78 37.34
CA ARG A 130 -21.04 -27.16 38.71
C ARG A 130 -21.23 -28.67 38.92
N ALA A 131 -20.36 -29.21 39.79
CA ALA A 131 -20.61 -30.16 40.87
C ALA A 131 -21.52 -31.40 40.69
N GLY A 132 -20.96 -32.57 41.03
CA GLY A 132 -21.60 -33.81 41.47
C GLY A 132 -20.64 -34.99 41.25
N GLY A 133 -19.98 -35.58 42.25
CA GLY A 133 -20.48 -36.71 43.08
C GLY A 133 -20.56 -37.99 42.24
N GLN A 134 -19.98 -39.16 42.52
CA GLN A 134 -19.57 -39.83 43.75
C GLN A 134 -18.57 -40.98 43.44
N ARG A 135 -17.90 -41.42 44.50
CA ARG A 135 -17.10 -42.63 44.69
C ARG A 135 -17.78 -43.92 44.18
N MET A 136 -16.97 -44.88 43.71
CA MET A 136 -17.04 -46.30 44.11
C MET A 136 -15.63 -46.86 44.24
#